data_AF-A0A5C4MPD0-F1
#
_entry.id   AF-A0A5C4MPD0-F1
#
_cell.length_a   1.000
_cell.length_b   1.000
_cell.length_c   1.000
_cell.angle_alpha   90.00
_cell.angle_beta   90.00
_cell.angle_gamma   90.00
#
_symmetry.space_group_name_H-M   'P 1'
#
loop_
_entity.id
_entity.type
_entity.pdbx_description
1 polymer ?
#
loop_
_entity_poly.entity_id
_entity_poly.type
_entity_poly.pdbx_seq_one_letter_code
_entity_poly.pdbx_strand_id
1 'polypeptide(L)'
;MDDERLGVRVGVQPGPAALDVGVHLDQRDAGPYAAPSMLSVLLTSITCMGPTLVLVPVAHRPENSVAPAGPSHYRRPVEIRDLALDDLDAALGVRSRSFGPLSSGDVEQWKSMVTRAVGAGRQLAAYDGATVVASARINAFGQWWGGRQVPMAGIGSVVVAPEHRGSGVGLALMEAVVER
;
A
#
# COMPACT_ATOMS: atom_id res chain seq x y z
N MET A 1 11.42 -30.95 18.49
CA MET A 1 11.55 -29.72 19.29
C MET A 1 11.56 -28.54 18.34
N ASP A 2 10.57 -28.44 17.46
CA ASP A 2 9.12 -28.22 17.62
C ASP A 2 8.83 -26.73 17.38
N ASP A 3 8.40 -26.49 16.14
CA ASP A 3 7.95 -25.24 15.53
C ASP A 3 6.52 -24.99 16.01
N GLU A 4 6.35 -24.05 16.95
CA GLU A 4 5.06 -23.68 17.55
C GLU A 4 4.31 -22.74 16.59
N ARG A 5 3.52 -23.32 15.67
CA ARG A 5 2.62 -22.56 14.79
C ARG A 5 1.21 -22.57 15.35
N LEU A 6 0.71 -21.39 15.75
CA LEU A 6 -0.72 -21.16 15.95
C LEU A 6 -1.49 -21.52 14.67
N GLY A 7 -2.23 -22.63 14.72
CA GLY A 7 -3.10 -23.07 13.64
C GLY A 7 -4.47 -22.41 13.74
N VAL A 8 -4.80 -21.49 12.81
CA VAL A 8 -6.17 -21.02 12.62
C VAL A 8 -6.90 -22.03 11.75
N ARG A 9 -7.99 -22.64 12.26
CA ARG A 9 -8.91 -23.45 11.45
C ARG A 9 -10.17 -22.66 11.16
N VAL A 10 -10.45 -22.46 9.89
CA VAL A 10 -11.69 -21.85 9.40
C VAL A 10 -12.65 -22.98 9.04
N GLY A 11 -13.75 -23.09 9.78
CA GLY A 11 -14.85 -24.00 9.44
C GLY A 11 -15.94 -23.24 8.70
N VAL A 12 -16.38 -23.76 7.55
CA VAL A 12 -17.56 -23.27 6.81
C VAL A 12 -18.70 -24.27 7.04
N GLN A 13 -19.81 -23.82 7.61
CA GLN A 13 -21.04 -24.62 7.72
C GLN A 13 -22.05 -24.15 6.67
N PRO A 14 -22.67 -25.05 5.88
CA PRO A 14 -23.65 -24.65 4.88
C PRO A 14 -25.03 -24.50 5.52
N GLY A 15 -25.49 -23.25 5.65
CA GLY A 15 -26.88 -22.89 5.96
C GLY A 15 -27.41 -21.91 4.91
N PRO A 16 -28.75 -21.83 4.71
CA PRO A 16 -29.29 -21.07 3.60
C PRO A 16 -29.16 -19.57 3.86
N ALA A 17 -28.33 -18.92 3.05
CA ALA A 17 -28.21 -17.47 2.91
C ALA A 17 -27.79 -16.68 4.17
N ALA A 18 -26.69 -17.07 4.82
CA ALA A 18 -25.80 -16.16 5.55
C ALA A 18 -24.46 -16.87 5.77
N LEU A 19 -23.36 -16.23 5.39
CA LEU A 19 -22.00 -16.76 5.57
C LEU A 19 -21.53 -16.32 6.95
N ASP A 20 -21.75 -17.16 7.95
CA ASP A 20 -21.37 -16.89 9.34
C ASP A 20 -19.91 -17.30 9.55
N VAL A 21 -19.04 -16.33 9.84
CA VAL A 21 -17.60 -16.56 10.07
C VAL A 21 -17.32 -16.33 11.55
N GLY A 22 -17.37 -17.41 12.34
CA GLY A 22 -16.96 -17.40 13.75
C GLY A 22 -15.48 -17.70 13.89
N VAL A 23 -14.74 -16.86 14.63
CA VAL A 23 -13.38 -17.17 15.09
C VAL A 23 -13.49 -17.74 16.51
N HIS A 24 -13.18 -19.04 16.68
CA HIS A 24 -13.12 -19.69 17.98
C HIS A 24 -11.66 -19.85 18.39
N LEU A 25 -11.26 -19.26 19.52
CA LEU A 25 -9.96 -19.49 20.13
C LEU A 25 -10.12 -20.64 21.13
N ASP A 26 -9.52 -21.80 20.83
CA ASP A 26 -9.43 -22.91 21.78
C ASP A 26 -8.37 -22.58 22.84
N GLN A 27 -8.80 -22.38 24.08
CA GLN A 27 -7.97 -22.00 25.23
C GLN A 27 -7.57 -23.23 26.05
N ARG A 28 -7.14 -24.31 25.39
CA ARG A 28 -6.47 -25.42 26.07
C ARG A 28 -4.97 -25.22 25.87
N ASP A 29 -4.27 -25.09 26.99
CA ASP A 29 -2.81 -24.91 27.13
C ASP A 29 -2.29 -23.47 27.32
N ALA A 30 -3.00 -22.65 28.11
CA ALA A 30 -2.39 -21.49 28.77
C ALA A 30 -1.81 -21.89 30.14
N GLY A 31 -0.48 -21.88 30.26
CA GLY A 31 0.24 -22.10 31.53
C GLY A 31 -0.02 -21.02 32.58
N PRO A 32 0.38 -21.23 33.85
CA PRO A 32 -0.13 -20.53 35.03
C PRO A 32 0.31 -19.06 35.23
N TYR A 33 0.76 -18.36 34.20
CA TYR A 33 1.18 -16.96 34.27
C TYR A 33 0.51 -16.11 33.17
N ALA A 34 -0.80 -15.90 33.28
CA ALA A 34 -1.50 -14.85 32.54
C ALA A 34 -2.44 -14.10 33.50
N ALA A 35 -2.08 -12.87 33.85
CA ALA A 35 -2.92 -11.98 34.64
C ALA A 35 -4.13 -11.49 33.81
N PRO A 36 -5.32 -11.30 34.41
CA PRO A 36 -6.48 -10.83 33.68
C PRO A 36 -6.40 -9.31 33.57
N SER A 37 -6.29 -8.79 32.35
CA SER A 37 -6.63 -7.39 32.10
C SER A 37 -7.55 -7.29 30.89
N MET A 38 -8.59 -6.48 31.10
CA MET A 38 -9.77 -6.29 30.28
C MET A 38 -9.49 -6.19 28.78
N LEU A 39 -10.21 -7.01 28.00
CA LEU A 39 -10.57 -6.64 26.63
C LEU A 39 -12.04 -6.95 26.42
N SER A 40 -12.87 -5.91 26.58
CA SER A 40 -14.25 -5.92 26.11
C SER A 40 -14.25 -6.13 24.59
N VAL A 41 -14.70 -7.31 24.16
CA VAL A 41 -15.02 -7.57 22.76
C VAL A 41 -16.30 -6.81 22.44
N LEU A 42 -16.17 -5.72 21.68
CA LEU A 42 -17.32 -5.04 21.11
C LEU A 42 -17.86 -5.90 19.96
N LEU A 43 -18.92 -6.66 20.26
CA LEU A 43 -19.68 -7.42 19.28
C LEU A 43 -20.44 -6.42 18.38
N THR A 44 -19.90 -6.09 17.21
CA THR A 44 -20.66 -5.33 16.20
C THR A 44 -21.30 -6.32 15.25
N SER A 45 -22.54 -6.71 15.54
CA SER A 45 -23.38 -7.45 14.60
C SER A 45 -23.62 -6.60 13.35
N ILE A 46 -23.07 -7.02 12.21
CA ILE A 46 -23.45 -6.46 10.90
C ILE A 46 -24.69 -7.23 10.46
N THR A 47 -25.86 -6.74 10.86
CA THR A 47 -27.13 -7.20 10.28
C THR A 47 -27.23 -6.62 8.87
N CYS A 48 -27.15 -7.46 7.84
CA CYS A 48 -27.52 -7.09 6.48
C CYS A 48 -29.04 -6.82 6.39
N MET A 49 -29.46 -5.60 6.72
CA MET A 49 -30.64 -4.98 6.12
C MET A 49 -30.13 -3.97 5.11
N GLY A 50 -30.39 -4.23 3.82
CA GLY A 50 -29.82 -3.46 2.71
C GLY A 50 -30.11 -1.97 2.83
N PRO A 51 -29.18 -1.09 2.43
CA PRO A 51 -29.50 0.32 2.32
C PRO A 51 -30.51 0.50 1.17
N THR A 52 -31.66 1.07 1.48
CA THR A 52 -32.52 1.72 0.47
C THR A 52 -31.65 2.74 -0.26
N LEU A 53 -31.41 2.48 -1.55
CA LEU A 53 -30.62 3.33 -2.42
C LEU A 53 -31.43 4.61 -2.70
N VAL A 54 -31.14 5.68 -1.96
CA VAL A 54 -31.69 7.01 -2.27
C VAL A 54 -30.80 7.63 -3.35
N LEU A 55 -31.31 7.68 -4.58
CA LEU A 55 -30.73 8.49 -5.66
C LEU A 55 -30.90 9.97 -5.30
N VAL A 56 -29.84 10.59 -4.78
CA VAL A 56 -29.74 12.05 -4.70
C VAL A 56 -29.28 12.54 -6.08
N PRO A 57 -30.05 13.37 -6.81
CA PRO A 57 -29.56 13.97 -8.03
C PRO A 57 -28.39 14.90 -7.69
N VAL A 58 -27.18 14.49 -8.05
CA VAL A 58 -26.03 15.40 -8.10
C VAL A 58 -26.32 16.37 -9.23
N ALA A 59 -26.63 17.62 -8.88
CA ALA A 59 -26.70 18.70 -9.85
C ALA A 59 -25.38 18.71 -10.64
N HIS A 60 -25.50 18.61 -11.97
CA HIS A 60 -24.38 18.73 -12.89
C HIS A 60 -23.68 20.06 -12.61
N ARG A 61 -22.55 20.00 -11.91
CA ARG A 61 -21.67 21.15 -11.74
C ARG A 61 -21.20 21.51 -13.15
N PRO A 62 -21.41 22.76 -13.62
CA PRO A 62 -20.84 23.16 -14.89
C PRO A 62 -19.33 22.94 -14.80
N GLU A 63 -18.80 22.40 -15.87
CA GLU A 63 -17.38 22.16 -16.08
C GLU A 63 -16.66 23.48 -15.77
N ASN A 64 -16.04 23.57 -14.59
CA ASN A 64 -15.03 24.59 -14.37
C ASN A 64 -13.93 24.23 -15.35
N SER A 65 -13.99 24.87 -16.51
CA SER A 65 -12.88 25.03 -17.43
C SER A 65 -11.72 25.55 -16.58
N VAL A 66 -10.88 24.62 -16.14
CA VAL A 66 -9.56 24.98 -15.65
C VAL A 66 -8.90 25.53 -16.90
N ALA A 67 -8.87 26.86 -16.99
CA ALA A 67 -8.07 27.55 -17.98
C ALA A 67 -6.71 26.84 -18.02
N PRO A 68 -6.19 26.47 -19.21
CA PRO A 68 -4.92 25.77 -19.28
C PRO A 68 -3.94 26.61 -18.48
N ALA A 69 -3.33 25.99 -17.46
CA ALA A 69 -2.28 26.61 -16.71
C ALA A 69 -1.35 27.27 -17.74
N GLY A 70 -1.22 28.60 -17.66
CA GLY A 70 -0.35 29.35 -18.55
C GLY A 70 1.02 28.66 -18.60
N PRO A 71 1.77 28.80 -19.70
CA PRO A 71 2.94 27.97 -19.98
C PRO A 71 3.79 27.83 -18.73
N SER A 72 3.77 26.61 -18.15
CA SER A 72 4.53 26.26 -16.96
C SER A 72 5.98 26.56 -17.28
N HIS A 73 6.54 27.55 -16.60
CA HIS A 73 7.93 27.94 -16.77
C HIS A 73 8.80 26.77 -16.29
N TYR A 74 9.24 25.95 -17.25
CA TYR A 74 10.14 24.79 -17.17
C TYR A 74 9.60 23.48 -16.54
N ARG A 75 8.74 22.77 -17.28
CA ARG A 75 8.63 21.30 -17.16
C ARG A 75 9.92 20.67 -17.69
N ARG A 76 10.95 20.53 -16.85
CA ARG A 76 12.05 19.62 -17.21
C ARG A 76 11.46 18.22 -17.27
N PRO A 77 11.58 17.50 -18.40
CA PRO A 77 11.12 16.12 -18.45
C PRO A 77 11.95 15.32 -17.44
N VAL A 78 11.26 14.68 -16.51
CA VAL A 78 11.89 13.71 -15.61
C VAL A 78 12.09 12.40 -16.36
N GLU A 79 13.21 11.73 -16.10
CA GLU A 79 13.49 10.40 -16.62
C GLU A 79 12.97 9.34 -15.64
N ILE A 80 12.17 8.38 -16.10
CA ILE A 80 11.76 7.23 -15.29
C ILE A 80 12.62 6.03 -15.63
N ARG A 81 13.28 5.45 -14.63
CA ARG A 81 14.09 4.23 -14.76
C ARG A 81 14.15 3.45 -13.46
N ASP A 82 14.78 2.28 -13.49
CA ASP A 82 15.09 1.54 -12.26
C ASP A 82 15.95 2.40 -11.32
N LEU A 83 15.62 2.37 -10.03
CA LEU A 83 16.39 3.06 -9.00
C LEU A 83 17.79 2.45 -8.91
N ALA A 84 18.84 3.27 -8.99
CA ALA A 84 20.20 2.79 -8.80
C ALA A 84 20.49 2.46 -7.32
N LEU A 85 21.34 1.47 -7.06
CA LEU A 85 21.72 1.09 -5.69
C LEU A 85 22.46 2.22 -4.95
N ASP A 86 23.19 3.06 -5.68
CA ASP A 86 23.89 4.21 -5.09
C ASP A 86 22.92 5.34 -4.70
N ASP A 87 21.69 5.33 -5.23
CA ASP A 87 20.69 6.36 -5.00
C ASP A 87 19.73 6.04 -3.84
N LEU A 88 19.99 4.97 -3.06
CA LEU A 88 19.11 4.57 -1.95
C LEU A 88 18.96 5.68 -0.90
N ASP A 89 20.04 6.40 -0.58
CA ASP A 89 19.97 7.51 0.39
C ASP A 89 19.17 8.70 -0.15
N ALA A 90 19.27 8.99 -1.46
CA ALA A 90 18.47 10.02 -2.11
C ALA A 90 16.97 9.64 -2.09
N ALA A 91 16.65 8.40 -2.42
CA ALA A 91 15.28 7.88 -2.36
C ALA A 91 14.72 7.89 -0.93
N LEU A 92 15.55 7.56 0.07
CA LEU A 92 15.19 7.67 1.48
C LEU A 92 14.89 9.12 1.86
N GLY A 93 15.68 10.08 1.39
CA GLY A 93 15.44 11.51 1.61
C GLY A 93 14.08 11.97 1.07
N VAL A 94 13.69 11.54 -0.14
CA VAL A 94 12.35 11.83 -0.70
C VAL A 94 11.26 11.15 0.13
N ARG A 95 11.47 9.91 0.56
CA ARG A 95 10.54 9.17 1.42
C ARG A 95 10.34 9.88 2.76
N SER A 96 11.41 10.31 3.43
CA SER A 96 11.32 10.99 4.72
C SER A 96 10.57 12.31 4.64
N ARG A 97 10.72 13.07 3.54
CA ARG A 97 9.94 14.28 3.27
C ARG A 97 8.48 14.02 2.88
N SER A 98 8.09 12.75 2.69
CA SER A 98 6.74 12.34 2.30
C SER A 98 5.97 11.63 3.42
N PHE A 99 6.64 10.74 4.15
CA PHE A 99 6.02 9.91 5.21
C PHE A 99 6.64 10.14 6.61
N GLY A 100 7.61 11.03 6.73
CA GLY A 100 8.35 11.26 7.97
C GLY A 100 9.63 10.42 8.10
N PRO A 101 10.53 10.82 9.02
CA PRO A 101 11.81 10.15 9.24
C PRO A 101 11.64 8.73 9.78
N LEU A 102 12.65 7.89 9.57
CA LEU A 102 12.75 6.54 10.12
C LEU A 102 13.76 6.50 11.27
N SER A 103 13.59 5.55 12.18
CA SER A 103 14.64 5.19 13.13
C SER A 103 15.82 4.54 12.39
N SER A 104 17.01 4.49 13.01
CA SER A 104 18.19 3.86 12.38
C SER A 104 17.96 2.38 12.05
N GLY A 105 17.28 1.63 12.91
CA GLY A 105 16.93 0.23 12.65
C GLY A 105 15.98 0.07 11.46
N ASP A 106 14.99 0.96 11.33
CA ASP A 106 14.06 0.95 10.21
C ASP A 106 14.73 1.39 8.90
N VAL A 107 15.75 2.25 8.95
CA VAL A 107 16.54 2.64 7.77
C VAL A 107 17.26 1.43 7.19
N GLU A 108 17.95 0.63 8.02
CA GLU A 108 18.64 -0.57 7.55
C GLU A 108 17.68 -1.61 7.00
N GLN A 109 16.52 -1.80 7.66
CA GLN A 109 15.47 -2.68 7.16
C GLN A 109 14.93 -2.18 5.82
N TRP A 110 14.68 -0.88 5.69
CA TRP A 110 14.21 -0.26 4.45
C TRP A 110 15.23 -0.43 3.33
N LYS A 111 16.52 -0.16 3.57
CA LYS A 111 17.60 -0.34 2.58
C LYS A 111 17.67 -1.80 2.12
N SER A 112 17.65 -2.76 3.05
CA SER A 112 17.63 -4.19 2.74
C SER A 112 16.43 -4.58 1.86
N MET A 113 15.26 -4.02 2.13
CA MET A 113 14.03 -4.28 1.37
C MET A 113 14.10 -3.67 -0.03
N VAL A 114 14.60 -2.44 -0.16
CA VAL A 114 14.69 -1.74 -1.44
C VAL A 114 15.80 -2.33 -2.32
N THR A 115 16.96 -2.71 -1.76
CA THR A 115 18.03 -3.40 -2.50
C THR A 115 17.51 -4.68 -3.17
N ARG A 116 16.69 -5.47 -2.47
CA ARG A 116 16.04 -6.66 -3.07
C ARG A 116 15.07 -6.31 -4.19
N ALA A 117 14.34 -5.20 -4.06
CA ALA A 117 13.42 -4.73 -5.09
C ALA A 117 14.17 -4.22 -6.33
N VAL A 118 15.26 -3.46 -6.14
CA VAL A 118 16.15 -3.00 -7.21
C VAL A 118 16.74 -4.18 -7.96
N GLY A 119 17.33 -5.15 -7.26
CA GLY A 119 17.92 -6.35 -7.89
C GLY A 119 16.93 -7.22 -8.67
N ALA A 120 15.63 -7.01 -8.47
CA ALA A 120 14.57 -7.71 -9.17
C ALA A 120 13.82 -6.83 -10.20
N GLY A 121 14.30 -5.62 -10.49
CA GLY A 121 13.64 -4.69 -11.42
C GLY A 121 12.25 -4.26 -10.94
N ARG A 122 12.06 -4.08 -9.64
CA ARG A 122 10.77 -3.76 -9.01
C ARG A 122 10.78 -2.48 -8.19
N GLN A 123 11.77 -1.63 -8.41
CA GLN A 123 11.89 -0.31 -7.78
C GLN A 123 12.17 0.73 -8.86
N LEU A 124 11.20 1.60 -9.12
CA LEU A 124 11.31 2.67 -10.11
C LEU A 124 11.55 4.01 -9.41
N ALA A 125 12.26 4.90 -10.10
CA ALA A 125 12.48 6.27 -9.67
C ALA A 125 12.35 7.25 -10.84
N ALA A 126 11.87 8.45 -10.52
CA ALA A 126 11.91 9.58 -11.41
C ALA A 126 13.15 10.44 -11.10
N TYR A 127 13.86 10.84 -12.13
CA TYR A 127 15.09 11.61 -12.05
C TYR A 127 14.94 12.98 -12.73
N ASP A 128 15.31 14.03 -12.00
CA ASP A 128 15.56 15.36 -12.56
C ASP A 128 17.09 15.52 -12.68
N GLY A 129 17.62 15.20 -13.86
CA GLY A 129 19.05 15.00 -14.06
C GLY A 129 19.58 13.84 -13.20
N ALA A 130 20.53 14.12 -12.30
CA ALA A 130 21.08 13.12 -11.38
C ALA A 130 20.25 12.99 -10.08
N THR A 131 19.23 13.81 -9.88
CA THR A 131 18.51 13.88 -8.60
C THR A 131 17.28 12.98 -8.61
N VAL A 132 17.14 12.08 -7.63
CA VAL A 132 15.89 11.34 -7.41
C VAL A 132 14.82 12.29 -6.88
N VAL A 133 13.73 12.42 -7.61
CA VAL A 133 12.59 13.30 -7.26
C VAL A 133 11.31 12.54 -6.96
N ALA A 134 11.21 11.28 -7.35
CA ALA A 134 10.12 10.39 -6.98
C ALA A 134 10.56 8.93 -6.99
N SER A 135 9.85 8.06 -6.28
CA SER A 135 10.06 6.60 -6.37
C SER A 135 8.80 5.82 -6.07
N ALA A 136 8.72 4.60 -6.60
CA ALA A 136 7.65 3.65 -6.34
C ALA A 136 8.21 2.22 -6.35
N ARG A 137 7.57 1.34 -5.58
CA ARG A 137 7.93 -0.07 -5.48
C ARG A 137 6.80 -0.96 -5.97
N ILE A 138 7.17 -2.04 -6.65
CA ILE A 138 6.28 -3.12 -7.05
C ILE A 138 6.56 -4.34 -6.15
N ASN A 139 5.55 -4.79 -5.40
CA ASN A 139 5.65 -6.03 -4.64
C ASN A 139 4.95 -7.16 -5.40
N ALA A 140 5.66 -8.25 -5.65
CA ALA A 140 5.05 -9.44 -6.23
C ALA A 140 4.24 -10.17 -5.14
N PHE A 141 2.92 -10.08 -5.22
CA PHE A 141 2.00 -10.74 -4.30
C PHE A 141 1.09 -11.72 -5.05
N GLY A 142 0.40 -12.55 -4.27
CA GLY A 142 -0.78 -13.29 -4.72
C GLY A 142 -1.98 -12.86 -3.89
N GLN A 143 -3.08 -12.52 -4.55
CA GLN A 143 -4.33 -12.12 -3.90
C GLN A 143 -5.41 -13.19 -4.12
N TRP A 144 -6.10 -13.57 -3.05
CA TRP A 144 -7.17 -14.57 -3.12
C TRP A 144 -8.49 -13.94 -3.57
N TRP A 145 -9.06 -14.51 -4.62
CA TRP A 145 -10.36 -14.11 -5.19
C TRP A 145 -11.17 -15.37 -5.50
N GLY A 146 -12.32 -15.53 -4.83
CA GLY A 146 -13.23 -16.67 -5.06
C GLY A 146 -12.59 -18.04 -4.84
N GLY A 147 -11.72 -18.18 -3.83
CA GLY A 147 -11.03 -19.44 -3.53
C GLY A 147 -9.82 -19.74 -4.45
N ARG A 148 -9.42 -18.81 -5.31
CA ARG A 148 -8.22 -18.93 -6.16
C ARG A 148 -7.21 -17.82 -5.86
N GLN A 149 -5.93 -18.16 -5.81
CA GLN A 149 -4.85 -17.17 -5.75
C GLN A 149 -4.57 -16.60 -7.15
N VAL A 150 -4.56 -15.28 -7.27
CA VAL A 150 -4.29 -14.54 -8.51
C VAL A 150 -3.02 -13.71 -8.32
N PRO A 151 -2.04 -13.76 -9.23
CA PRO A 151 -0.87 -12.88 -9.18
C PRO A 151 -1.29 -11.40 -9.17
N MET A 152 -0.67 -10.59 -8.31
CA MET A 152 -1.03 -9.18 -8.14
C MET A 152 0.21 -8.35 -7.81
N ALA A 153 0.32 -7.18 -8.45
CA ALA A 153 1.35 -6.18 -8.20
C ALA A 153 0.92 -5.23 -7.08
N GLY A 154 1.48 -5.43 -5.89
CA GLY A 154 1.23 -4.56 -4.73
C GLY A 154 2.09 -3.31 -4.83
N ILE A 155 1.51 -2.19 -5.26
CA ILE A 155 2.24 -0.92 -5.37
C ILE A 155 2.41 -0.29 -3.99
N GLY A 156 3.63 0.11 -3.66
CA GLY A 156 3.94 0.69 -2.35
C GLY A 156 5.05 1.72 -2.41
N SER A 157 5.21 2.45 -1.30
CA SER A 157 6.25 3.48 -1.13
C SER A 157 6.26 4.55 -2.23
N VAL A 158 5.09 4.90 -2.77
CA VAL A 158 4.95 5.93 -3.80
C VAL A 158 5.17 7.30 -3.17
N VAL A 159 6.22 7.99 -3.59
CA VAL A 159 6.63 9.29 -3.03
C VAL A 159 7.08 10.23 -4.13
N VAL A 160 6.79 11.51 -3.96
CA VAL A 160 7.25 12.62 -4.82
C VAL A 160 7.78 13.72 -3.92
N ALA A 161 8.96 14.24 -4.25
CA ALA A 161 9.59 15.36 -3.56
C ALA A 161 8.63 16.56 -3.51
N PRO A 162 8.49 17.26 -2.36
CA PRO A 162 7.52 18.34 -2.20
C PRO A 162 7.56 19.38 -3.33
N GLU A 163 8.76 19.78 -3.74
CA GLU A 163 9.05 20.73 -4.83
C GLU A 163 8.60 20.26 -6.22
N HIS A 164 8.37 18.96 -6.42
CA HIS A 164 7.91 18.38 -7.70
C HIS A 164 6.43 17.92 -7.64
N ARG A 165 5.71 18.13 -6.53
CA ARG A 165 4.28 17.78 -6.45
C ARG A 165 3.43 18.71 -7.31
N GLY A 166 2.34 18.18 -7.88
CA GLY A 166 1.45 18.95 -8.77
C GLY A 166 1.99 19.20 -10.18
N SER A 167 3.19 18.71 -10.51
CA SER A 167 3.84 18.91 -11.82
C SER A 167 3.57 17.77 -12.85
N GLY A 168 2.88 16.70 -12.41
CA GLY A 168 2.65 15.49 -13.21
C GLY A 168 3.69 14.38 -13.05
N VAL A 169 4.77 14.57 -12.27
CA VAL A 169 5.80 13.54 -12.02
C VAL A 169 5.20 12.24 -11.45
N GLY A 170 4.25 12.36 -10.51
CA GLY A 170 3.57 11.19 -9.93
C GLY A 170 2.75 10.40 -10.95
N LEU A 171 2.13 11.08 -11.93
CA LEU A 171 1.40 10.42 -13.00
C LEU A 171 2.36 9.64 -13.91
N ALA A 172 3.42 10.30 -14.40
CA ALA A 172 4.41 9.67 -15.26
C ALA A 172 5.09 8.45 -14.60
N LEU A 173 5.38 8.54 -13.30
CA LEU A 173 5.91 7.41 -12.53
C LEU A 173 4.91 6.26 -12.46
N MET A 174 3.64 6.54 -12.21
CA MET A 174 2.61 5.50 -12.09
C MET A 174 2.26 4.85 -13.43
N GLU A 175 2.32 5.59 -14.54
CA GLU A 175 2.21 5.04 -15.90
C GLU A 175 3.31 3.99 -16.13
N ALA A 176 4.57 4.35 -15.86
CA ALA A 176 5.69 3.41 -15.98
C ALA A 176 5.61 2.20 -15.03
N VAL A 177 4.99 2.36 -13.85
CA VAL A 177 4.75 1.26 -12.90
C VAL A 177 3.76 0.23 -13.46
N VAL A 178 2.71 0.68 -14.15
CA VAL A 178 1.66 -0.20 -14.69
C VAL A 178 2.13 -0.92 -15.96
N GLU A 179 3.08 -0.35 -16.69
CA GLU A 179 3.66 -0.95 -17.90
C GLU A 179 4.71 -2.05 -17.63
N ARG A 180 5.12 -2.23 -16.37
CA ARG A 180 6.14 -3.22 -15.96
C ARG A 180 5.56 -4.61 -15.74
#